data_AF-A0A6I4IQW0-F1
#
_entry.id   AF-A0A6I4IQW0-F1
#
_cell.length_a   1.000
_cell.length_b   1.000
_cell.length_c   1.000
_cell.angle_alpha   90.00
_cell.angle_beta   90.00
_cell.angle_gamma   90.00
#
_symmetry.space_group_name_H-M   'P 1'
#
loop_
_entity.id
_entity.type
_entity.pdbx_description
1 polymer ?
#
loop_
_entity_poly.entity_id
_entity_poly.type
_entity_poly.pdbx_seq_one_letter_code
_entity_poly.pdbx_strand_id
1 'polypeptide(L)'
;MVTVEEITDFVARIVKGEQTQFLVEDLNAVLQGETLRDVIRQAFLNLGVEVEFSGKGLQERGVVIDVDTDRMNELNLKPDTQRFGQTVVKHKQR
;
A
#
# COMPACT_ATOMS: atom_id res chain seq x y z
N MET A 1 15.09 3.56 9.33
CA MET A 1 13.71 3.94 9.70
C MET A 1 13.06 4.38 8.42
N VAL A 2 11.96 3.75 8.00
CA VAL A 2 11.33 4.13 6.73
C VAL A 2 10.67 5.50 6.89
N THR A 3 10.77 6.38 5.88
CA THR A 3 10.11 7.70 5.89
C THR A 3 8.78 7.67 5.14
N VAL A 4 7.95 8.70 5.33
CA VAL A 4 6.69 8.86 4.59
C VAL A 4 6.95 9.01 3.07
N GLU A 5 8.04 9.70 2.71
CA GLU A 5 8.47 9.84 1.32
C GLU A 5 8.83 8.49 0.71
N GLU A 6 9.61 7.68 1.42
CA GLU A 6 9.97 6.33 0.96
C GLU A 6 8.72 5.46 0.79
N ILE A 7 7.77 5.51 1.73
CA ILE A 7 6.48 4.79 1.60
C ILE A 7 5.72 5.24 0.36
N THR A 8 5.64 6.54 0.13
CA THR A 8 4.91 7.12 -1.01
C THR A 8 5.53 6.65 -2.33
N ASP A 9 6.86 6.65 -2.42
CA ASP A 9 7.60 6.12 -3.57
C ASP A 9 7.34 4.62 -3.77
N PHE A 10 7.36 3.82 -2.71
CA PHE A 10 7.05 2.38 -2.81
C PHE A 10 5.62 2.13 -3.28
N VAL A 11 4.66 2.85 -2.73
CA VAL A 11 3.24 2.74 -3.11
C VAL A 11 3.06 3.14 -4.58
N ALA A 12 3.67 4.25 -5.02
CA ALA A 12 3.62 4.68 -6.41
C ALA A 12 4.18 3.61 -7.38
N ARG A 13 5.30 2.97 -7.03
CA ARG A 13 5.87 1.86 -7.82
C ARG A 13 4.92 0.66 -7.90
N ILE A 14 4.22 0.35 -6.80
CA ILE A 14 3.24 -0.73 -6.78
C ILE A 14 2.07 -0.42 -7.69
N VAL A 15 1.48 0.77 -7.55
CA VAL A 15 0.35 1.22 -8.36
C VAL A 15 0.72 1.31 -9.84
N LYS A 16 1.96 1.62 -10.19
CA LYS A 16 2.46 1.59 -11.58
C LYS A 16 2.75 0.18 -12.11
N GLY A 17 2.71 -0.85 -11.26
CA GLY A 17 3.05 -2.23 -11.62
C GLY A 17 4.56 -2.50 -11.73
N GLU A 18 5.40 -1.57 -11.28
CA GLU A 18 6.86 -1.71 -11.25
C GLU A 18 7.32 -2.61 -10.09
N GLN A 19 6.49 -2.67 -9.04
CA GLN A 19 6.70 -3.51 -7.87
C GLN A 19 5.37 -4.19 -7.53
N THR A 20 5.41 -5.38 -6.95
CA THR A 20 4.18 -6.10 -6.61
C THR A 20 3.78 -5.90 -5.15
N GLN A 21 4.77 -5.77 -4.26
CA GLN A 21 4.57 -5.81 -2.81
C GLN A 21 5.54 -4.89 -2.08
N PHE A 22 5.07 -4.22 -1.04
CA PHE A 22 5.88 -3.50 -0.08
C PHE A 22 6.19 -4.41 1.11
N LEU A 23 7.49 -4.68 1.33
CA LEU A 23 7.94 -5.51 2.44
C LEU A 23 8.31 -4.64 3.63
N VAL A 24 7.58 -4.82 4.73
CA VAL A 24 7.76 -4.05 5.95
C VAL A 24 8.32 -4.93 7.07
N GLU A 25 9.19 -4.37 7.91
CA GLU A 25 9.72 -5.09 9.07
C GLU A 25 8.66 -5.13 10.19
N ASP A 26 8.02 -3.98 10.49
CA ASP A 26 7.01 -3.84 11.54
C ASP A 26 5.87 -2.89 11.13
N LEU A 27 4.65 -3.45 11.00
CA LEU A 27 3.42 -2.69 10.73
C LEU A 27 2.94 -1.84 11.92
N ASN A 28 3.43 -2.12 13.13
CA ASN A 28 3.10 -1.34 14.34
C ASN A 28 3.97 -0.10 14.54
N ALA A 29 4.94 0.14 13.65
CA ALA A 29 5.73 1.35 13.69
C ALA A 29 4.83 2.59 13.61
N VAL A 30 5.20 3.64 14.35
CA VAL A 30 4.50 4.94 14.32
C VAL A 30 5.38 5.94 13.59
N LEU A 31 4.79 6.65 12.63
CA LEU A 31 5.42 7.67 11.80
C LEU A 31 4.65 8.98 11.98
N GLN A 32 5.32 10.00 12.52
CA GLN A 32 4.75 11.33 12.71
C GLN A 32 3.41 11.36 13.50
N GLY A 33 3.16 10.37 14.36
CA GLY A 33 1.96 10.28 15.21
C GLY A 33 0.87 9.33 14.68
N GLU A 34 1.03 8.79 13.47
CA GLU A 34 0.11 7.82 12.86
C GLU A 34 0.77 6.45 12.76
N THR A 35 -0.03 5.37 12.73
CA THR A 35 0.52 4.04 12.53
C THR A 35 0.99 3.87 11.09
N LEU A 36 1.98 3.01 10.86
CA LEU A 36 2.46 2.71 9.51
C LEU A 36 1.32 2.18 8.62
N ARG A 37 0.34 1.48 9.20
CA ARG A 37 -0.88 1.06 8.48
C ARG A 37 -1.65 2.24 7.94
N ASP A 38 -1.86 3.26 8.76
CA ASP A 38 -2.64 4.45 8.37
C ASP A 38 -1.90 5.25 7.30
N VAL A 39 -0.58 5.44 7.46
CA VAL A 39 0.26 6.10 6.45
C VAL A 39 0.20 5.36 5.11
N ILE A 40 0.29 4.02 5.12
CA ILE A 40 0.18 3.21 3.90
C ILE A 40 -1.21 3.31 3.28
N ARG A 41 -2.28 3.21 4.08
CA ARG A 41 -3.67 3.35 3.58
C ARG A 41 -3.85 4.70 2.90
N GLN A 42 -3.43 5.79 3.52
CA GLN A 42 -3.51 7.14 2.96
C GLN A 42 -2.71 7.26 1.66
N ALA A 43 -1.50 6.70 1.61
CA ALA A 43 -0.69 6.71 0.40
C ALA A 43 -1.35 5.98 -0.78
N PHE A 44 -1.97 4.81 -0.55
CA PHE A 44 -2.72 4.11 -1.59
C PHE A 44 -3.99 4.86 -2.00
N LEU A 45 -4.74 5.39 -1.02
CA LEU A 45 -5.98 6.12 -1.24
C LEU A 45 -5.76 7.36 -2.11
N ASN A 46 -4.66 8.08 -1.89
CA ASN A 46 -4.26 9.24 -2.69
C ASN A 46 -4.08 8.92 -4.19
N LEU A 47 -3.75 7.66 -4.51
CA LEU A 47 -3.58 7.16 -5.87
C LEU A 47 -4.82 6.41 -6.39
N GLY A 48 -5.95 6.44 -5.67
CA GLY A 48 -7.19 5.79 -6.08
C GLY A 48 -7.25 4.30 -5.77
N VAL A 49 -6.50 3.82 -4.78
CA VAL A 49 -6.50 2.40 -4.38
C VAL A 49 -6.84 2.30 -2.89
N GLU A 50 -7.86 1.52 -2.54
CA GLU A 50 -8.18 1.27 -1.15
C GLU A 50 -7.52 -0.02 -0.67
N VAL A 51 -6.86 0.03 0.49
CA VAL A 51 -6.15 -1.10 1.07
C VAL A 51 -6.63 -1.33 2.50
N GLU A 52 -6.90 -2.58 2.84
CA GLU A 52 -7.23 -3.01 4.19
C GLU A 52 -6.21 -4.01 4.73
N PHE A 53 -5.94 -3.95 6.03
CA PHE A 53 -5.03 -4.88 6.68
C PHE A 53 -5.82 -6.04 7.28
N SER A 54 -5.47 -7.25 6.87
CA SER A 54 -6.10 -8.49 7.35
C SER A 54 -5.07 -9.51 7.79
N GLY A 55 -5.44 -10.34 8.78
CA GLY A 55 -4.56 -11.32 9.39
C GLY A 55 -4.10 -10.91 10.80
N LYS A 56 -3.15 -11.66 11.36
CA LYS A 56 -2.60 -11.43 12.71
C LYS A 56 -1.10 -11.70 12.72
N GLY A 57 -0.35 -10.87 13.46
CA GLY A 57 1.10 -10.99 13.60
C GLY A 57 1.81 -11.01 12.24
N LEU A 58 2.76 -11.93 12.04
CA LEU A 58 3.52 -12.05 10.79
C LEU A 58 2.68 -12.47 9.56
N GLN A 59 1.45 -12.91 9.77
CA GLN A 59 0.51 -13.22 8.68
C GLN A 59 -0.34 -12.02 8.28
N GLU A 60 -0.20 -10.88 8.95
CA GLU A 60 -0.89 -9.65 8.55
C GLU A 60 -0.40 -9.17 7.17
N ARG A 61 -1.35 -8.77 6.34
CA ARG A 61 -1.14 -8.36 4.94
C ARG A 61 -2.04 -7.18 4.61
N GLY A 62 -1.51 -6.24 3.83
CA GLY A 62 -2.31 -5.20 3.18
C GLY A 62 -2.87 -5.73 1.87
N VAL A 63 -4.19 -5.71 1.72
CA VAL A 63 -4.92 -6.25 0.59
C VAL A 63 -5.74 -5.14 -0.06
N VAL A 64 -5.71 -5.06 -1.39
CA VAL A 64 -6.55 -4.12 -2.16
C VAL A 64 -8.01 -4.53 -2.00
N ILE A 65 -8.84 -3.60 -1.51
CA ILE A 65 -10.29 -3.79 -1.33
C ILE A 65 -11.12 -2.95 -2.30
N ASP A 66 -10.54 -1.93 -2.91
CA ASP A 66 -11.21 -1.18 -3.99
C ASP A 66 -10.18 -0.48 -4.89
N VAL A 67 -10.60 -0.15 -6.11
CA VAL A 67 -9.81 0.62 -7.07
C VAL A 67 -10.72 1.65 -7.73
N ASP A 68 -10.49 2.91 -7.40
CA ASP A 68 -11.13 4.06 -8.03
C ASP A 68 -10.46 4.32 -9.39
N THR A 69 -11.08 3.77 -10.43
CA THR A 69 -10.57 3.90 -11.81
C THR A 69 -10.58 5.35 -12.29
N ASP A 70 -11.53 6.17 -11.84
CA ASP A 70 -11.65 7.57 -12.26
C ASP A 70 -10.48 8.37 -11.68
N ARG A 71 -10.20 8.21 -10.38
CA ARG A 71 -9.06 8.82 -9.72
C ARG A 71 -7.73 8.40 -10.34
N MET A 72 -7.57 7.12 -10.66
CA MET A 72 -6.37 6.63 -11.33
C MET A 72 -6.19 7.24 -12.71
N ASN A 73 -7.26 7.36 -13.49
CA ASN A 73 -7.24 7.97 -14.82
C ASN A 73 -6.87 9.47 -14.76
N GLU A 74 -7.40 10.22 -13.79
CA GLU A 74 -7.02 11.63 -13.54
C GLU A 74 -5.51 11.80 -13.31
N LEU A 75 -4.89 10.81 -12.66
CA LEU A 75 -3.45 10.79 -12.35
C LEU A 75 -2.60 10.18 -13.48
N ASN A 76 -3.19 9.83 -14.62
CA ASN A 76 -2.54 9.10 -15.72
C ASN A 76 -1.92 7.76 -15.27
N LEU A 77 -2.54 7.10 -14.29
CA LEU A 77 -2.19 5.76 -13.83
C LEU A 77 -3.04 4.73 -14.58
N LYS A 78 -2.56 3.48 -14.64
CA LYS A 78 -3.26 2.38 -15.30
C LYS A 78 -4.05 1.57 -14.27
N PRO A 79 -5.40 1.56 -14.29
CA PRO A 79 -6.18 0.84 -13.29
C PRO A 79 -6.00 -0.68 -13.35
N ASP A 80 -5.66 -1.23 -14.52
CA ASP A 80 -5.44 -2.66 -14.75
C ASP A 80 -4.23 -3.26 -14.02
N THR A 81 -3.39 -2.43 -13.41
CA THR A 81 -2.24 -2.87 -12.60
C THR A 81 -2.65 -3.38 -11.22
N GLN A 82 -3.79 -2.90 -10.69
CA GLN A 82 -4.29 -3.29 -9.38
C GLN A 82 -5.57 -4.12 -9.50
N ARG A 83 -5.71 -5.11 -8.61
CA ARG A 83 -6.88 -5.98 -8.59
C ARG A 83 -7.41 -6.15 -7.18
N PHE A 84 -8.73 -6.21 -7.04
CA PHE A 84 -9.37 -6.59 -5.78
C PHE A 84 -8.79 -7.91 -5.25
N GLY A 85 -8.49 -7.97 -3.95
CA GLY A 85 -7.88 -9.12 -3.29
C GLY A 85 -6.36 -9.24 -3.49
N GLN A 86 -5.73 -8.36 -4.26
CA GLN A 86 -4.28 -8.36 -4.43
C GLN A 86 -3.59 -7.99 -3.12
N THR A 87 -2.63 -8.82 -2.70
CA THR A 87 -1.76 -8.48 -1.57
C THR A 87 -0.66 -7.52 -2.03
N VAL A 88 -0.63 -6.32 -1.44
CA VAL A 88 0.33 -5.24 -1.75
C VAL A 88 1.26 -4.91 -0.58
N VAL A 89 0.98 -5.37 0.65
CA VAL A 89 1.88 -5.21 1.80
C VAL A 89 2.06 -6.54 2.51
N LYS A 90 3.30 -6.87 2.88
CA LYS A 90 3.63 -8.06 3.69
C LYS A 90 4.75 -7.77 4.67
N HIS A 91 4.77 -8.53 5.76
CA HIS A 91 5.99 -8.64 6.55
C HIS A 91 7.12 -9.25 5.71
N LYS A 92 8.32 -8.69 5.87
CA LYS A 92 9.54 -9.26 5.31
C LYS A 92 9.81 -10.61 6.00
N GLN A 93 9.70 -11.70 5.26
CA GLN A 93 10.08 -13.02 5.77
C GLN A 93 11.60 -13.12 5.70
N ARG A 94 12.24 -13.39 6.84
CA ARG A 94 13.69 -13.66 6.93
C ARG A 94 14.02 -15.05 6.42
#